data_AF-A0A806CB79-F1
#
_entry.id   AF-A0A806CB79-F1
#
_cell.length_a   1.000
_cell.length_b   1.000
_cell.length_c   1.000
_cell.angle_alpha   90.00
_cell.angle_beta   90.00
_cell.angle_gamma   90.00
#
_symmetry.space_group_name_H-M   'P 1'
#
loop_
_entity.id
_entity.type
_entity.pdbx_description
1 polymer ?
#
loop_
_entity_poly.entity_id
_entity_poly.type
_entity_poly.pdbx_seq_one_letter_code
_entity_poly.pdbx_strand_id
1 'polypeptide(L)'
;MKKVVLLILMSLISSCKWYENKAAKEVNKNSLMALTAGEQNLNELSERKIKTLSTQDLLTLASEAKIDAEKSNEEVNSQKKSKKNSKNIEVKDTPKLVKAIKKSSEKIDLAFKALIGSGYNASPTAKSNLENGLKMINLLDELLKIAVINGNDNSISKYNDLKKAVDNFNNQNSLIKVYLKNSSNEDKIEAKKCIKTLMRNVETYFEGVYDELKDENKNGHNGILTTLNEAIGKIKNSAMTIHVCFNIDQF
;
A
#
# COMPACT_ATOMS: atom_id res chain seq x y z
N MET A 1 66.12 12.21 -17.95
CA MET A 1 65.80 13.01 -16.75
C MET A 1 64.39 13.59 -16.93
N LYS A 2 63.44 13.19 -16.07
CA LYS A 2 62.27 13.95 -15.53
C LYS A 2 61.55 14.88 -16.55
N LYS A 3 60.28 14.75 -16.97
CA LYS A 3 59.00 14.15 -16.51
C LYS A 3 58.12 14.08 -17.79
N VAL A 4 57.45 13.01 -18.24
CA VAL A 4 56.30 12.26 -17.71
C VAL A 4 55.30 13.12 -16.94
N VAL A 5 54.33 13.74 -17.63
CA VAL A 5 52.92 13.90 -17.19
C VAL A 5 52.07 14.22 -18.42
N LEU A 6 51.52 13.21 -19.09
CA LEU A 6 50.15 13.19 -19.62
C LEU A 6 49.98 11.88 -20.39
N LEU A 7 49.64 10.80 -19.68
CA LEU A 7 48.95 9.60 -20.17
C LEU A 7 49.02 8.52 -19.07
N ILE A 8 47.84 8.03 -18.69
CA ILE A 8 47.60 6.71 -18.09
C ILE A 8 48.01 6.56 -16.60
N LEU A 9 47.03 6.80 -15.72
CA LEU A 9 46.84 6.25 -14.36
C LEU A 9 45.41 6.68 -13.97
N MET A 10 44.40 5.84 -13.90
CA MET A 10 44.34 4.56 -13.18
C MET A 10 43.57 3.50 -13.96
N SER A 11 44.33 2.52 -14.46
CA SER A 11 43.95 1.12 -14.42
C SER A 11 43.69 0.67 -12.97
N LEU A 12 42.60 -0.06 -12.73
CA LEU A 12 42.66 -1.37 -12.05
C LEU A 12 41.36 -2.13 -12.34
N ILE A 13 41.49 -2.99 -13.34
CA ILE A 13 40.60 -4.07 -13.71
C ILE A 13 40.69 -5.15 -12.62
N SER A 14 39.59 -5.91 -12.48
CA SER A 14 39.51 -7.32 -12.03
C SER A 14 39.58 -7.55 -10.51
N SER A 15 38.66 -8.31 -9.93
CA SER A 15 38.17 -9.64 -10.35
C SER A 15 36.75 -9.84 -9.75
N CYS A 16 35.74 -10.45 -10.37
CA CYS A 16 35.71 -11.68 -11.15
C CYS A 16 34.62 -11.67 -12.23
N LYS A 17 34.96 -12.32 -13.35
CA LYS A 17 34.13 -12.76 -14.47
C LYS A 17 33.38 -14.05 -14.11
N TRP A 18 32.47 -14.44 -15.02
CA TRP A 18 31.73 -15.71 -15.19
C TRP A 18 30.35 -15.71 -14.50
N TYR A 19 29.21 -15.81 -15.18
CA TYR A 19 28.87 -16.67 -16.32
C TYR A 19 27.78 -16.02 -17.21
N GLU A 20 28.01 -15.90 -18.52
CA GLU A 20 26.94 -15.64 -19.49
C GLU A 20 26.17 -16.94 -19.70
N ASN A 21 24.89 -16.98 -19.32
CA ASN A 21 23.97 -17.95 -19.88
C ASN A 21 23.09 -17.25 -20.94
N LYS A 22 23.37 -17.55 -22.21
CA LYS A 22 22.51 -17.25 -23.36
C LYS A 22 21.26 -18.14 -23.29
N ALA A 23 20.28 -17.75 -22.48
CA ALA A 23 18.91 -18.29 -22.53
C ALA A 23 17.93 -17.45 -21.69
N ALA A 24 17.76 -16.17 -22.01
CA ALA A 24 16.59 -15.39 -21.57
C ALA A 24 16.34 -14.12 -22.41
N LYS A 25 16.97 -14.01 -23.58
CA LYS A 25 16.79 -12.87 -24.50
C LYS A 25 15.65 -13.17 -25.47
N GLU A 26 14.48 -13.46 -24.93
CA GLU A 26 13.22 -13.49 -25.70
C GLU A 26 11.99 -13.36 -24.80
N VAL A 27 12.05 -12.54 -23.74
CA VAL A 27 10.82 -12.02 -23.12
C VAL A 27 10.36 -10.82 -23.95
N ASN A 28 9.66 -11.20 -25.03
CA ASN A 28 8.58 -10.51 -25.71
C ASN A 28 8.54 -8.98 -25.55
N LYS A 29 9.08 -8.27 -26.54
CA LYS A 29 8.99 -6.81 -26.70
C LYS A 29 7.53 -6.30 -26.81
N ASN A 30 6.54 -7.20 -26.95
CA ASN A 30 5.12 -6.83 -26.92
C ASN A 30 4.54 -6.71 -25.50
N SER A 31 5.21 -7.18 -24.43
CA SER A 31 4.74 -7.00 -23.05
C SER A 31 5.13 -5.64 -22.46
N LEU A 32 6.11 -4.95 -23.05
CA LEU A 32 6.60 -3.66 -22.55
C LEU A 32 5.74 -2.47 -23.01
N MET A 33 4.95 -2.62 -24.07
CA MET A 33 4.05 -1.56 -24.57
C MET A 33 2.68 -1.53 -23.88
N ALA A 34 2.36 -2.51 -23.03
CA ALA A 34 1.11 -2.52 -22.26
C ALA A 34 1.20 -1.73 -20.92
N LEU A 35 2.38 -1.20 -20.57
CA LEU A 35 2.69 -0.64 -19.25
C LEU A 35 2.49 0.88 -19.12
N THR A 36 2.11 1.59 -20.18
CA THR A 36 1.73 3.02 -20.14
C THR A 36 0.21 3.27 -20.01
N ALA A 37 -0.56 2.28 -19.56
CA ALA A 37 -2.02 2.34 -19.41
C ALA A 37 -2.51 2.05 -17.97
N GLY A 38 -1.73 2.46 -16.96
CA GLY A 38 -1.94 2.11 -15.54
C GLY A 38 -3.24 2.62 -14.90
N GLU A 39 -3.98 3.52 -15.54
CA GLU A 39 -5.29 4.01 -15.06
C GLU A 39 -6.48 3.49 -15.91
N GLN A 40 -6.25 3.03 -17.15
CA GLN A 40 -7.30 2.49 -18.01
C GLN A 40 -7.57 0.99 -17.78
N ASN A 41 -6.57 0.22 -17.31
CA ASN A 41 -6.70 -1.23 -17.13
C ASN A 41 -7.55 -1.68 -15.92
N LEU A 42 -7.79 -0.82 -14.91
CA LEU A 42 -8.62 -1.17 -13.75
C LEU A 42 -10.10 -1.36 -14.14
N ASN A 43 -10.61 -0.52 -15.06
CA ASN A 43 -11.99 -0.60 -15.52
C ASN A 43 -12.20 -1.78 -16.48
N GLU A 44 -11.27 -2.03 -17.41
CA GLU A 44 -11.36 -3.18 -18.32
C GLU A 44 -11.31 -4.54 -17.59
N LEU A 45 -10.56 -4.66 -16.50
CA LEU A 45 -10.51 -5.88 -15.68
C LEU A 45 -11.77 -6.08 -14.82
N SER A 46 -12.48 -5.01 -14.47
CA SER A 46 -13.76 -5.09 -13.76
C SER A 46 -14.90 -5.57 -14.66
N GLU A 47 -14.84 -5.26 -15.96
CA GLU A 47 -15.86 -5.60 -16.96
C GLU A 47 -15.61 -6.96 -17.64
N ARG A 48 -14.36 -7.43 -17.71
CA ARG A 48 -14.08 -8.81 -18.08
C ARG A 48 -14.61 -9.71 -16.95
N LYS A 49 -15.77 -10.35 -17.17
CA LYS A 49 -16.12 -11.64 -16.53
C LYS A 49 -14.81 -12.41 -16.35
N ILE A 50 -14.41 -12.73 -15.12
CA ILE A 50 -13.15 -13.41 -14.79
C ILE A 50 -13.15 -14.76 -15.53
N LYS A 51 -12.76 -14.70 -16.80
CA LYS A 51 -12.42 -15.82 -17.64
C LYS A 51 -11.16 -16.33 -16.98
N THR A 52 -11.20 -17.58 -16.52
CA THR A 52 -10.21 -18.20 -15.64
C THR A 52 -8.80 -17.79 -16.08
N LEU A 53 -8.20 -16.85 -15.34
CA LEU A 53 -6.87 -16.36 -15.65
C LEU A 53 -5.90 -17.53 -15.55
N SER A 54 -4.87 -17.55 -16.39
CA SER A 54 -3.86 -18.59 -16.27
C SER A 54 -3.11 -18.43 -14.93
N THR A 55 -2.51 -19.51 -14.43
CA THR A 55 -1.66 -19.46 -13.23
C THR A 55 -0.55 -18.42 -13.37
N GLN A 56 -0.01 -18.24 -14.58
CA GLN A 56 1.05 -17.28 -14.84
C GLN A 56 0.56 -15.83 -14.79
N ASP A 57 -0.64 -15.55 -15.30
CA ASP A 57 -1.24 -14.22 -15.23
C ASP A 57 -1.55 -13.85 -13.76
N LEU A 58 -2.06 -14.81 -12.98
CA LEU A 58 -2.31 -14.61 -11.55
C LEU A 58 -1.02 -14.35 -10.76
N LEU A 59 0.04 -15.11 -11.06
CA LEU A 59 1.34 -14.90 -10.42
C LEU A 59 1.93 -13.53 -10.78
N THR A 60 1.72 -13.07 -12.01
CA THR A 60 2.14 -11.75 -12.48
C THR A 60 1.41 -10.65 -11.69
N LEU A 61 0.07 -10.74 -11.59
CA LEU A 61 -0.73 -9.81 -10.79
C LEU A 61 -0.29 -9.75 -9.32
N ALA A 62 -0.08 -10.92 -8.69
CA ALA A 62 0.40 -11.00 -7.32
C ALA A 62 1.80 -10.38 -7.17
N SER A 63 2.70 -10.62 -8.12
CA SER A 63 4.06 -10.07 -8.10
C SER A 63 4.08 -8.56 -8.28
N GLU A 64 3.26 -8.02 -9.17
CA GLU A 64 3.09 -6.57 -9.33
C GLU A 64 2.52 -5.92 -8.07
N ALA A 65 1.53 -6.55 -7.45
CA ALA A 65 0.97 -6.11 -6.17
C ALA A 65 2.04 -6.09 -5.08
N LYS A 66 2.88 -7.14 -5.01
CA LYS A 66 4.02 -7.21 -4.08
C LYS A 66 5.03 -6.10 -4.32
N ILE A 67 5.47 -5.88 -5.55
CA ILE A 67 6.45 -4.82 -5.88
C ILE A 67 5.92 -3.45 -5.44
N ASP A 68 4.66 -3.16 -5.73
CA ASP A 68 4.05 -1.89 -5.31
C ASP A 68 3.95 -1.79 -3.77
N ALA A 69 3.63 -2.88 -3.09
CA ALA A 69 3.56 -2.93 -1.63
C ALA A 69 4.95 -2.79 -0.97
N GLU A 70 5.99 -3.36 -1.58
CA GLU A 70 7.38 -3.18 -1.16
C GLU A 70 7.80 -1.73 -1.30
N LYS A 71 7.51 -1.11 -2.45
CA LYS A 71 7.81 0.30 -2.72
C LYS A 71 7.10 1.24 -1.75
N SER A 72 5.80 1.04 -1.50
CA SER A 72 5.06 1.88 -0.54
C SER A 72 5.59 1.70 0.89
N ASN A 73 5.92 0.46 1.29
CA ASN A 73 6.52 0.18 2.59
C ASN A 73 7.93 0.81 2.74
N GLU A 74 8.75 0.77 1.69
CA GLU A 74 10.05 1.46 1.67
C GLU A 74 9.88 2.97 1.80
N GLU A 75 8.92 3.56 1.09
CA GLU A 75 8.62 4.98 1.16
C GLU A 75 8.24 5.40 2.58
N VAL A 76 7.31 4.67 3.22
CA VAL A 76 6.92 4.91 4.63
C VAL A 76 8.11 4.78 5.57
N ASN A 77 8.93 3.73 5.42
CA ASN A 77 10.08 3.50 6.29
C ASN A 77 11.23 4.49 6.06
N SER A 78 11.37 5.05 4.85
CA SER A 78 12.39 6.06 4.55
C SER A 78 12.13 7.38 5.28
N GLN A 79 10.87 7.75 5.45
CA GLN A 79 10.47 8.95 6.21
C GLN A 79 10.85 8.85 7.70
N LYS A 80 10.88 7.63 8.25
CA LYS A 80 11.39 7.37 9.61
C LYS A 80 12.90 7.55 9.73
N LYS A 81 13.67 7.27 8.67
CA LYS A 81 15.14 7.30 8.68
C LYS A 81 15.72 8.68 8.38
N SER A 82 15.03 9.50 7.58
CA SER A 82 15.53 10.81 7.13
C SER A 82 15.54 11.89 8.22
N LYS A 83 14.63 11.82 9.21
CA LYS A 83 14.55 12.78 10.30
C LYS A 83 15.42 12.33 11.48
N LYS A 84 16.72 12.64 11.45
CA LYS A 84 17.63 12.53 12.61
C LYS A 84 16.91 13.08 13.86
N ASN A 85 16.59 12.20 14.81
CA ASN A 85 15.98 12.47 16.12
C ASN A 85 14.46 12.69 16.22
N SER A 86 13.65 12.55 15.15
CA SER A 86 12.18 12.52 15.33
C SER A 86 11.58 11.25 14.74
N LYS A 87 10.96 10.41 15.57
CA LYS A 87 10.25 9.19 15.16
C LYS A 87 8.90 9.49 14.46
N ASN A 88 8.68 10.73 14.01
CA ASN A 88 7.34 11.24 13.73
C ASN A 88 7.17 11.59 12.24
N ILE A 89 6.15 10.99 11.63
CA ILE A 89 5.64 11.38 10.30
C ILE A 89 4.79 12.64 10.50
N GLU A 90 4.99 13.66 9.68
CA GLU A 90 4.15 14.86 9.75
C GLU A 90 2.81 14.62 9.04
N VAL A 91 1.75 15.27 9.54
CA VAL A 91 0.41 15.19 8.94
C VAL A 91 0.44 15.58 7.47
N LYS A 92 1.23 16.60 7.09
CA LYS A 92 1.37 17.07 5.70
C LYS A 92 2.02 16.04 4.75
N ASP A 93 2.86 15.16 5.28
CA ASP A 93 3.55 14.11 4.50
C ASP A 93 2.66 12.87 4.33
N THR A 94 1.64 12.73 5.17
CA THR A 94 0.77 11.54 5.27
C THR A 94 -0.06 11.28 4.01
N PRO A 95 -0.67 12.28 3.31
CA PRO A 95 -1.47 12.03 2.11
C PRO A 95 -0.71 11.25 1.03
N LYS A 96 0.57 11.57 0.81
CA LYS A 96 1.41 10.88 -0.17
C LYS A 96 1.58 9.40 0.19
N LEU A 97 1.88 9.13 1.45
CA LEU A 97 2.07 7.77 1.97
C LEU A 97 0.78 6.95 1.90
N VAL A 98 -0.35 7.54 2.29
CA VAL A 98 -1.67 6.90 2.22
C VAL A 98 -2.04 6.57 0.79
N LYS A 99 -1.79 7.48 -0.15
CA LYS A 99 -2.04 7.24 -1.57
C LYS A 99 -1.23 6.07 -2.13
N ALA A 100 0.04 5.93 -1.70
CA ALA A 100 0.88 4.80 -2.09
C ALA A 100 0.32 3.48 -1.53
N ILE A 101 -0.01 3.43 -0.24
CA ILE A 101 -0.59 2.25 0.41
C ILE A 101 -1.93 1.86 -0.24
N LYS A 102 -2.80 2.84 -0.51
CA LYS A 102 -4.09 2.65 -1.18
C LYS A 102 -3.91 1.98 -2.54
N LYS A 103 -3.05 2.52 -3.41
CA LYS A 103 -2.79 1.96 -4.73
C LYS A 103 -2.29 0.52 -4.67
N SER A 104 -1.36 0.22 -3.75
CA SER A 104 -0.89 -1.13 -3.52
C SER A 104 -2.00 -2.07 -3.02
N SER A 105 -2.85 -1.57 -2.12
CA SER A 105 -3.99 -2.32 -1.59
C SER A 105 -5.02 -2.67 -2.66
N GLU A 106 -5.33 -1.74 -3.56
CA GLU A 106 -6.24 -1.96 -4.70
C GLU A 106 -5.71 -3.05 -5.66
N LYS A 107 -4.39 -3.11 -5.88
CA LYS A 107 -3.78 -4.19 -6.66
C LYS A 107 -3.85 -5.54 -5.96
N ILE A 108 -3.65 -5.57 -4.64
CA ILE A 108 -3.82 -6.78 -3.84
C ILE A 108 -5.27 -7.27 -3.94
N ASP A 109 -6.25 -6.38 -3.83
CA ASP A 109 -7.67 -6.71 -3.99
C ASP A 109 -7.99 -7.34 -5.35
N LEU A 110 -7.49 -6.74 -6.42
CA LEU A 110 -7.66 -7.25 -7.78
C LEU A 110 -7.04 -8.65 -7.93
N ALA A 111 -5.81 -8.84 -7.45
CA ALA A 111 -5.14 -10.13 -7.50
C ALA A 111 -5.83 -11.20 -6.62
N PHE A 112 -6.35 -10.81 -5.45
CA PHE A 112 -7.09 -11.70 -4.56
C PHE A 112 -8.44 -12.12 -5.16
N LYS A 113 -9.19 -11.19 -5.77
CA LYS A 113 -10.43 -11.49 -6.50
C LYS A 113 -10.19 -12.39 -7.71
N ALA A 114 -9.11 -12.14 -8.45
CA ALA A 114 -8.69 -12.98 -9.56
C ALA A 114 -8.36 -14.41 -9.11
N LEU A 115 -7.67 -14.55 -7.97
CA LEU A 115 -7.37 -15.85 -7.36
C LEU A 115 -8.66 -16.58 -6.96
N ILE A 116 -9.62 -15.91 -6.31
CA ILE A 116 -10.94 -16.50 -5.98
C ILE A 116 -11.65 -16.96 -7.25
N GLY A 117 -11.66 -16.13 -8.30
CA GLY A 117 -12.26 -16.48 -9.60
C GLY A 117 -11.59 -17.66 -10.30
N SER A 118 -10.34 -18.00 -9.94
CA SER A 118 -9.63 -19.20 -10.43
C SER A 118 -9.98 -20.48 -9.69
N GLY A 119 -10.82 -20.41 -8.64
CA GLY A 119 -11.28 -21.57 -7.86
C GLY A 119 -10.69 -21.64 -6.45
N TYR A 120 -9.89 -20.68 -6.03
CA TYR A 120 -9.42 -20.60 -4.65
C TYR A 120 -10.58 -20.27 -3.70
N ASN A 121 -10.83 -21.15 -2.75
CA ASN A 121 -11.91 -21.00 -1.78
C ASN A 121 -11.49 -20.16 -0.57
N ALA A 122 -11.29 -18.85 -0.78
CA ALA A 122 -10.97 -17.93 0.30
C ALA A 122 -12.07 -17.92 1.37
N SER A 123 -11.65 -17.97 2.63
CA SER A 123 -12.48 -17.79 3.80
C SER A 123 -13.36 -16.52 3.72
N PRO A 124 -14.61 -16.53 4.24
CA PRO A 124 -15.44 -15.33 4.35
C PRO A 124 -14.77 -14.22 5.16
N THR A 125 -13.95 -14.58 6.15
CA THR A 125 -13.26 -13.63 7.03
C THR A 125 -12.17 -12.89 6.25
N ALA A 126 -11.34 -13.58 5.46
CA ALA A 126 -10.30 -12.96 4.63
C ALA A 126 -10.91 -11.99 3.61
N LYS A 127 -12.03 -12.38 2.98
CA LYS A 127 -12.78 -11.52 2.06
C LYS A 127 -13.26 -10.25 2.77
N SER A 128 -13.93 -10.41 3.91
CA SER A 128 -14.45 -9.26 4.67
C SER A 128 -13.32 -8.37 5.20
N ASN A 129 -12.22 -8.95 5.65
CA ASN A 129 -11.06 -8.20 6.15
C ASN A 129 -10.42 -7.37 5.04
N LEU A 130 -10.17 -7.95 3.86
CA LEU A 130 -9.61 -7.20 2.73
C LEU A 130 -10.53 -6.05 2.30
N GLU A 131 -11.83 -6.32 2.18
CA GLU A 131 -12.82 -5.30 1.82
C GLU A 131 -12.86 -4.16 2.86
N ASN A 132 -12.91 -4.50 4.15
CA ASN A 132 -12.96 -3.50 5.21
C ASN A 132 -11.66 -2.70 5.33
N GLY A 133 -10.50 -3.33 5.11
CA GLY A 133 -9.20 -2.66 5.03
C GLY A 133 -9.18 -1.61 3.90
N LEU A 134 -9.70 -1.96 2.72
CA LEU A 134 -9.83 -1.04 1.58
C LEU A 134 -10.78 0.13 1.87
N LYS A 135 -11.91 -0.15 2.54
CA LYS A 135 -12.84 0.91 2.97
C LYS A 135 -12.18 1.91 3.92
N MET A 136 -11.40 1.41 4.89
CA MET A 136 -10.69 2.25 5.85
C MET A 136 -9.60 3.11 5.21
N ILE A 137 -8.79 2.55 4.30
CA ILE A 137 -7.75 3.34 3.61
C ILE A 137 -8.35 4.39 2.67
N ASN A 138 -9.50 4.08 2.03
CA ASN A 138 -10.23 5.03 1.20
C ASN A 138 -10.81 6.20 2.00
N LEU A 139 -11.45 5.91 3.14
CA LEU A 139 -11.92 6.95 4.05
C LEU A 139 -10.75 7.82 4.51
N LEU A 140 -9.61 7.22 4.89
CA LEU A 140 -8.45 7.98 5.33
C LEU A 140 -7.89 8.90 4.23
N ASP A 141 -7.80 8.43 2.98
CA ASP A 141 -7.42 9.25 1.82
C ASP A 141 -8.36 10.45 1.63
N GLU A 142 -9.67 10.25 1.79
CA GLU A 142 -10.67 11.33 1.74
C GLU A 142 -10.50 12.35 2.88
N LEU A 143 -10.40 11.87 4.12
CA LEU A 143 -10.23 12.74 5.28
C LEU A 143 -8.92 13.54 5.22
N LEU A 144 -7.84 12.95 4.69
CA LEU A 144 -6.57 13.65 4.53
C LEU A 144 -6.62 14.75 3.47
N LYS A 145 -7.40 14.57 2.39
CA LYS A 145 -7.64 15.64 1.42
C LYS A 145 -8.31 16.83 2.10
N ILE A 146 -9.28 16.60 2.96
CA ILE A 146 -9.96 17.67 3.71
C ILE A 146 -9.01 18.31 4.74
N ALA A 147 -8.25 17.49 5.47
CA ALA A 147 -7.37 17.96 6.54
C ALA A 147 -6.19 18.82 6.05
N VAL A 148 -5.58 18.45 4.90
CA VAL A 148 -4.33 19.06 4.39
C VAL A 148 -4.57 20.22 3.40
N ILE A 149 -5.82 20.59 3.10
CA ILE A 149 -6.11 21.81 2.31
C ILE A 149 -5.60 23.05 3.05
N ASN A 150 -4.68 23.78 2.40
CA ASN A 150 -4.15 25.06 2.84
C ASN A 150 -5.27 26.11 2.88
N GLY A 151 -5.61 26.55 4.09
CA GLY A 151 -6.64 27.54 4.37
C GLY A 151 -7.02 27.50 5.85
N ASN A 152 -7.10 28.66 6.49
CA ASN A 152 -7.20 28.90 7.94
C ASN A 152 -7.64 27.68 8.78
N ASP A 153 -6.66 27.07 9.48
CA ASP A 153 -6.67 25.70 10.01
C ASP A 153 -7.59 25.44 11.23
N ASN A 154 -8.36 26.43 11.69
CA ASN A 154 -9.25 26.31 12.86
C ASN A 154 -10.67 26.79 12.55
N SER A 155 -11.24 26.40 11.40
CA SER A 155 -12.65 26.71 11.14
C SER A 155 -13.52 25.49 11.41
N ILE A 156 -14.60 25.71 12.17
CA ILE A 156 -15.77 24.83 12.32
C ILE A 156 -16.16 24.15 10.99
N SER A 157 -15.96 24.84 9.86
CA SER A 157 -16.16 24.31 8.50
C SER A 157 -15.35 23.03 8.23
N LYS A 158 -14.03 23.01 8.51
CA LYS A 158 -13.18 21.84 8.26
C LYS A 158 -13.63 20.63 9.09
N TYR A 159 -14.04 20.87 10.33
CA TYR A 159 -14.63 19.83 11.19
C TYR A 159 -15.93 19.28 10.60
N ASN A 160 -16.82 20.17 10.16
CA ASN A 160 -18.09 19.78 9.55
C ASN A 160 -17.88 18.95 8.28
N ASP A 161 -16.88 19.28 7.46
CA ASP A 161 -16.56 18.51 6.24
C ASP A 161 -16.04 17.10 6.59
N LEU A 162 -15.12 16.98 7.56
CA LEU A 162 -14.66 15.67 8.03
C LEU A 162 -15.81 14.86 8.65
N LYS A 163 -16.64 15.51 9.47
CA LYS A 163 -17.81 14.88 10.08
C LYS A 163 -18.76 14.37 9.02
N LYS A 164 -19.04 15.17 7.99
CA LYS A 164 -19.90 14.78 6.87
C LYS A 164 -19.34 13.57 6.12
N ALA A 165 -18.04 13.54 5.84
CA ALA A 165 -17.39 12.39 5.20
C ALA A 165 -17.52 11.11 6.05
N VAL A 166 -17.27 11.21 7.36
CA VAL A 166 -17.41 10.08 8.30
C VAL A 166 -18.87 9.63 8.45
N ASP A 167 -19.82 10.56 8.57
CA ASP A 167 -21.24 10.24 8.65
C ASP A 167 -21.71 9.52 7.37
N ASN A 168 -21.29 10.01 6.20
CA ASN A 168 -21.64 9.38 4.93
C ASN A 168 -21.06 7.97 4.83
N PHE A 169 -19.79 7.79 5.22
CA PHE A 169 -19.17 6.47 5.30
C PHE A 169 -19.94 5.54 6.25
N ASN A 170 -20.29 6.01 7.44
CA ASN A 170 -21.04 5.23 8.41
C ASN A 170 -22.44 4.87 7.90
N ASN A 171 -23.12 5.77 7.18
CA ASN A 171 -24.44 5.48 6.63
C ASN A 171 -24.39 4.39 5.54
N GLN A 172 -23.31 4.36 4.76
CA GLN A 172 -23.09 3.35 3.73
C GLN A 172 -22.54 2.03 4.27
N ASN A 173 -22.00 2.01 5.49
CA ASN A 173 -21.35 0.85 6.07
C ASN A 173 -21.96 0.49 7.43
N SER A 174 -22.73 -0.59 7.48
CA SER A 174 -23.37 -1.08 8.71
C SER A 174 -22.40 -1.81 9.64
N LEU A 175 -21.46 -2.59 9.07
CA LEU A 175 -20.56 -3.49 9.81
C LEU A 175 -19.32 -2.81 10.39
N ILE A 176 -18.94 -1.66 9.83
CA ILE A 176 -17.76 -0.89 10.27
C ILE A 176 -18.18 0.55 10.54
N LYS A 177 -17.77 1.09 11.68
CA LYS A 177 -18.08 2.46 12.09
C LYS A 177 -16.82 3.19 12.50
N VAL A 178 -16.78 4.47 12.15
CA VAL A 178 -15.70 5.39 12.51
C VAL A 178 -16.31 6.55 13.28
N TYR A 179 -15.65 6.93 14.37
CA TYR A 179 -16.09 8.03 15.22
C TYR A 179 -15.03 9.11 15.26
N LEU A 180 -15.40 10.34 14.90
CA LEU A 180 -14.58 11.50 15.16
C LEU A 180 -14.83 11.95 16.59
N LYS A 181 -13.83 11.85 17.47
CA LYS A 181 -13.90 12.46 18.80
C LYS A 181 -13.75 13.96 18.66
N ASN A 182 -14.70 14.71 19.21
CA ASN A 182 -14.53 16.15 19.43
C ASN A 182 -13.73 16.33 20.74
N SER A 183 -12.69 17.17 20.76
CA SER A 183 -12.07 17.54 22.04
C SER A 183 -13.04 18.44 22.79
N SER A 184 -13.12 18.28 24.12
CA SER A 184 -14.00 19.07 24.99
C SER A 184 -13.70 20.57 25.01
N ASN A 185 -12.59 20.99 24.39
CA ASN A 185 -12.21 22.37 24.16
C ASN A 185 -12.08 22.59 22.63
N GLU A 186 -13.07 23.30 22.07
CA GLU A 186 -13.08 24.10 20.83
C GLU A 186 -12.40 23.53 19.55
N ASP A 187 -13.24 23.22 18.56
CA ASP A 187 -13.04 23.38 17.10
C ASP A 187 -11.74 22.86 16.44
N LYS A 188 -11.00 21.98 17.12
CA LYS A 188 -9.76 21.40 16.60
C LYS A 188 -9.91 19.91 16.31
N ILE A 189 -9.85 19.58 15.03
CA ILE A 189 -9.70 18.21 14.58
C ILE A 189 -8.32 17.73 15.01
N GLU A 190 -8.27 16.71 15.85
CA GLU A 190 -7.02 15.97 16.08
C GLU A 190 -6.76 15.03 14.89
N ALA A 191 -6.35 15.61 13.76
CA ALA A 191 -6.08 14.85 12.53
C ALA A 191 -5.14 13.67 12.79
N LYS A 192 -4.17 13.86 13.70
CA LYS A 192 -3.29 12.80 14.22
C LYS A 192 -4.05 11.63 14.86
N LYS A 193 -5.04 11.88 15.73
CA LYS A 193 -5.91 10.83 16.32
C LYS A 193 -6.72 10.09 15.26
N CYS A 194 -7.25 10.83 14.29
CA CYS A 194 -8.03 10.24 13.20
C CYS A 194 -7.15 9.33 12.33
N ILE A 195 -6.01 9.83 11.86
CA ILE A 195 -5.01 9.06 11.09
C ILE A 195 -4.60 7.81 11.87
N LYS A 196 -4.26 7.98 13.17
CA LYS A 196 -3.87 6.89 14.06
C LYS A 196 -4.92 5.79 14.11
N THR A 197 -6.17 6.17 14.37
CA THR A 197 -7.29 5.21 14.52
C THR A 197 -7.56 4.46 13.22
N LEU A 198 -7.61 5.18 12.10
CA LEU A 198 -7.86 4.55 10.80
C LEU A 198 -6.70 3.66 10.35
N MET A 199 -5.45 4.07 10.58
CA MET A 199 -4.30 3.24 10.26
C MET A 199 -4.22 1.98 11.12
N ARG A 200 -4.59 2.06 12.40
CA ARG A 200 -4.74 0.87 13.24
C ARG A 200 -5.79 -0.09 12.68
N ASN A 201 -6.94 0.42 12.21
CA ASN A 201 -7.95 -0.43 11.59
C ASN A 201 -7.45 -1.07 10.30
N VAL A 202 -6.75 -0.31 9.44
CA VAL A 202 -6.10 -0.86 8.23
C VAL A 202 -5.12 -1.97 8.61
N GLU A 203 -4.25 -1.73 9.58
CA GLU A 203 -3.30 -2.72 10.12
C GLU A 203 -4.03 -4.00 10.55
N THR A 204 -5.05 -3.89 11.42
CA THR A 204 -5.81 -5.04 11.93
C THR A 204 -6.52 -5.81 10.82
N TYR A 205 -7.12 -5.13 9.85
CA TYR A 205 -7.80 -5.83 8.75
C TYR A 205 -6.80 -6.57 7.85
N PHE A 206 -5.70 -5.93 7.47
CA PHE A 206 -4.68 -6.60 6.65
C PHE A 206 -3.94 -7.70 7.42
N GLU A 207 -3.83 -7.60 8.75
CA GLU A 207 -3.37 -8.69 9.61
C GLU A 207 -4.28 -9.91 9.55
N GLY A 208 -5.60 -9.72 9.65
CA GLY A 208 -6.55 -10.82 9.51
C GLY A 208 -6.42 -11.54 8.17
N VAL A 209 -6.26 -10.81 7.06
CA VAL A 209 -5.99 -11.45 5.76
C VAL A 209 -4.67 -12.21 5.76
N TYR A 210 -3.61 -11.61 6.34
CA TYR A 210 -2.28 -12.21 6.39
C TYR A 210 -2.27 -13.55 7.14
N ASP A 211 -2.92 -13.60 8.30
CA ASP A 211 -2.96 -14.79 9.15
C ASP A 211 -3.77 -15.91 8.47
N GLU A 212 -4.91 -15.57 7.85
CA GLU A 212 -5.72 -16.56 7.13
C GLU A 212 -4.98 -17.15 5.92
N LEU A 213 -4.30 -16.33 5.12
CA LEU A 213 -3.53 -16.81 3.97
C LEU A 213 -2.28 -17.62 4.36
N LYS A 214 -1.81 -17.48 5.59
CA LYS A 214 -0.66 -18.23 6.12
C LYS A 214 -1.03 -19.66 6.51
N ASP A 215 -2.22 -19.85 7.06
CA ASP A 215 -2.66 -21.10 7.67
C ASP A 215 -3.44 -22.03 6.71
N GLU A 216 -3.80 -21.53 5.51
CA GLU A 216 -4.55 -22.33 4.53
C GLU A 216 -3.69 -23.33 3.73
N ASN A 217 -4.29 -24.48 3.41
CA ASN A 217 -3.65 -25.58 2.69
C ASN A 217 -3.37 -25.15 1.24
N LYS A 218 -2.09 -24.96 0.91
CA LYS A 218 -1.54 -24.38 -0.32
C LYS A 218 -1.67 -25.29 -1.56
N ASN A 219 -2.87 -25.79 -1.84
CA ASN A 219 -3.15 -26.54 -3.07
C ASN A 219 -3.00 -25.64 -4.30
N GLY A 220 -2.31 -26.08 -5.36
CA GLY A 220 -2.29 -25.48 -6.73
C GLY A 220 -1.80 -24.03 -6.90
N HIS A 221 -1.91 -23.19 -5.86
CA HIS A 221 -1.74 -21.75 -5.85
C HIS A 221 -0.64 -21.29 -4.88
N ASN A 222 0.18 -22.21 -4.37
CA ASN A 222 1.18 -21.93 -3.31
C ASN A 222 2.07 -20.72 -3.63
N GLY A 223 2.56 -20.60 -4.87
CA GLY A 223 3.36 -19.46 -5.30
C GLY A 223 2.59 -18.14 -5.21
N ILE A 224 1.37 -18.11 -5.75
CA ILE A 224 0.51 -16.91 -5.77
C ILE A 224 0.13 -16.50 -4.35
N LEU A 225 -0.29 -17.46 -3.51
CA LEU A 225 -0.65 -17.23 -2.11
C LEU A 225 0.53 -16.68 -1.30
N THR A 226 1.73 -17.25 -1.49
CA THR A 226 2.94 -16.77 -0.82
C THR A 226 3.25 -15.34 -1.24
N THR A 227 3.19 -15.02 -2.53
CA THR A 227 3.44 -13.66 -3.04
C THR A 227 2.40 -12.65 -2.55
N LEU A 228 1.11 -13.01 -2.56
CA LEU A 228 0.05 -12.17 -2.00
C LEU A 228 0.23 -11.93 -0.51
N ASN A 229 0.56 -12.99 0.25
CA ASN A 229 0.74 -12.87 1.69
C ASN A 229 1.92 -11.95 2.04
N GLU A 230 3.01 -12.01 1.27
CA GLU A 230 4.12 -11.08 1.40
C GLU A 230 3.68 -9.63 1.12
N ALA A 231 2.91 -9.39 0.04
CA ALA A 231 2.38 -8.08 -0.30
C ALA A 231 1.50 -7.51 0.82
N ILE A 232 0.56 -8.31 1.32
CA ILE A 232 -0.33 -7.96 2.44
C ILE A 232 0.48 -7.65 3.69
N GLY A 233 1.51 -8.45 3.99
CA GLY A 233 2.43 -8.19 5.09
C GLY A 233 3.13 -6.83 4.98
N LYS A 234 3.48 -6.37 3.77
CA LYS A 234 4.04 -5.02 3.57
C LYS A 234 3.01 -3.92 3.83
N ILE A 235 1.75 -4.10 3.44
CA ILE A 235 0.67 -3.15 3.74
C ILE A 235 0.45 -3.05 5.24
N LYS A 236 0.32 -4.19 5.92
CA LYS A 236 0.22 -4.26 7.38
C LYS A 236 1.34 -3.49 8.06
N ASN A 237 2.59 -3.75 7.68
CA ASN A 237 3.76 -3.09 8.25
C ASN A 237 3.79 -1.58 7.99
N SER A 238 3.33 -1.15 6.82
CA SER A 238 3.21 0.27 6.46
C SER A 238 2.18 0.98 7.35
N ALA A 239 1.00 0.37 7.51
CA ALA A 239 -0.06 0.89 8.34
C ALA A 239 0.37 0.97 9.82
N MET A 240 0.98 -0.10 10.34
CA MET A 240 1.57 -0.14 11.69
C MET A 240 2.60 0.98 11.88
N THR A 241 3.48 1.18 10.90
CA THR A 241 4.52 2.22 10.98
C THR A 241 3.89 3.61 11.08
N ILE A 242 2.91 3.92 10.24
CA ILE A 242 2.22 5.21 10.29
C ILE A 242 1.47 5.37 11.62
N HIS A 243 0.72 4.34 12.04
CA HIS A 243 0.03 4.32 13.34
C HIS A 243 0.99 4.65 14.49
N VAL A 244 2.12 3.96 14.60
CA VAL A 244 3.12 4.17 15.68
C VAL A 244 3.75 5.56 15.61
N CYS A 245 3.98 6.10 14.41
CA CYS A 245 4.53 7.45 14.21
C CYS A 245 3.58 8.59 14.66
N PHE A 246 2.30 8.28 14.90
CA PHE A 246 1.31 9.21 15.45
C PHE A 246 0.97 8.94 16.92
N ASN A 247 1.84 8.25 17.68
CA ASN A 247 1.67 8.14 19.13
C ASN A 247 1.72 9.52 19.81
N ILE A 248 0.67 9.81 20.58
CA ILE A 248 0.32 11.14 21.09
C ILE A 248 1.00 11.42 22.44
N ASP A 249 1.74 10.44 22.97
CA ASP A 249 2.28 10.49 24.34
C ASP A 249 3.79 10.75 24.39
N GLN A 250 4.33 11.56 23.47
CA GLN A 250 5.70 12.09 23.61
C GLN A 250 5.66 13.60 23.80
N PHE A 251 5.47 13.95 25.08
CA PHE A 251 5.66 15.24 25.76
C PHE A 251 4.58 16.32 25.55
#